data_AF-A0AAW0LJP5-F1
#
_entry.id   AF-A0AAW0LJP5-F1
#
_cell.length_a   1.000
_cell.length_b   1.000
_cell.length_c   1.000
_cell.angle_alpha   90.00
_cell.angle_beta   90.00
_cell.angle_gamma   90.00
#
_symmetry.space_group_name_H-M   'P 1'
#
loop_
_entity.id
_entity.type
_entity.pdbx_description
1 polymer ?
#
loop_
_entity_poly.entity_id
_entity_poly.type
_entity_poly.pdbx_seq_one_letter_code
_entity_poly.pdbx_strand_id
1 'polypeptide(L)'
;MKDDALAPLNYVVTMRPLPRLEVSNNQGTLDASKGVDAVGEATNMKEHIEAFLGRFKQDRNNEHEASHFYNFVGPSICIHRFSVPLESVPLLEHLRTKHNDFIGQLTVGSVVGNPLLRILAAVLMDMQETQVNALTEERLFKWRNAVRDLHKAGLDVSFFLCHLRDVVTSWFRRDMKIRLASIVHWISELETELAILKSEMAQLQRNPPNAVILDNTAIHGLLGIPAMYLVGKVLRPPLVLYLRLTLAFDS
;
A
#
# COMPACT_ATOMS: atom_id res chain seq x y z
N MET A 1 -38.15 -36.98 3.95
CA MET A 1 -37.17 -37.78 3.20
C MET A 1 -36.17 -36.79 2.63
N LYS A 2 -34.97 -36.78 3.22
CA LYS A 2 -33.74 -36.02 2.91
C LYS A 2 -33.77 -34.48 2.91
N ASP A 3 -33.24 -33.98 4.02
CA ASP A 3 -32.55 -32.71 4.17
C ASP A 3 -31.22 -32.74 3.38
N ASP A 4 -31.06 -31.86 2.40
CA ASP A 4 -29.76 -31.62 1.75
C ASP A 4 -29.12 -30.38 2.39
N ALA A 5 -28.37 -30.63 3.46
CA ALA A 5 -27.47 -29.68 4.07
C ALA A 5 -26.32 -29.35 3.09
N LEU A 6 -26.23 -28.10 2.64
CA LEU A 6 -25.03 -27.59 1.97
C LEU A 6 -23.84 -27.65 2.93
N ALA A 7 -22.86 -28.47 2.59
CA ALA A 7 -21.56 -28.51 3.26
C ALA A 7 -20.80 -27.17 3.06
N PRO A 8 -19.99 -26.73 4.05
CA PRO A 8 -19.17 -25.54 3.89
C PRO A 8 -18.01 -25.79 2.92
N LEU A 9 -17.85 -24.89 1.94
CA LEU A 9 -16.69 -24.82 1.05
C LEU A 9 -15.43 -24.51 1.87
N ASN A 10 -14.64 -25.54 2.17
CA ASN A 10 -13.27 -25.41 2.67
C ASN A 10 -12.38 -24.85 1.54
N TYR A 11 -12.19 -23.52 1.51
CA TYR A 11 -11.11 -22.90 0.75
C TYR A 11 -9.78 -23.16 1.47
N VAL A 12 -9.11 -24.26 1.12
CA VAL A 12 -7.70 -24.47 1.45
C VAL A 12 -6.89 -23.53 0.55
N VAL A 13 -6.42 -22.43 1.11
CA VAL A 13 -5.40 -21.59 0.47
C VAL A 13 -4.10 -22.38 0.50
N THR A 14 -3.77 -23.06 -0.60
CA THR A 14 -2.42 -23.59 -0.82
C THR A 14 -1.49 -22.40 -1.08
N MET A 15 -0.94 -21.84 0.00
CA MET A 15 0.17 -20.90 -0.07
C MET A 15 1.35 -21.61 -0.73
N ARG A 16 1.64 -21.21 -1.98
CA ARG A 16 2.84 -21.64 -2.69
C ARG A 16 4.06 -21.22 -1.84
N PRO A 17 5.02 -22.10 -1.52
CA PRO A 17 6.18 -21.71 -0.74
C PRO A 17 6.96 -20.64 -1.49
N LEU A 18 7.25 -19.53 -0.82
CA LEU A 18 8.13 -18.49 -1.35
C LEU A 18 9.53 -19.08 -1.60
N PRO A 19 10.25 -18.61 -2.64
CA PRO A 19 11.60 -19.06 -2.92
C PRO A 19 12.48 -18.81 -1.69
N ARG A 20 13.25 -19.84 -1.32
CA ARG A 20 14.20 -19.80 -0.20
C ARG A 20 15.29 -18.79 -0.57
N LEU A 21 15.32 -17.64 0.10
CA LEU A 21 16.40 -16.68 -0.05
C LEU A 21 17.65 -17.29 0.57
N GLU A 22 18.65 -17.59 -0.28
CA GLU A 22 19.99 -17.88 0.18
C GLU A 22 20.51 -16.66 0.96
N VAL A 23 20.91 -16.91 2.21
CA VAL A 23 21.46 -15.89 3.09
C VAL A 23 22.82 -15.48 2.53
N SER A 24 22.84 -14.39 1.77
CA SER A 24 24.07 -13.71 1.40
C SER A 24 24.58 -12.93 2.61
N ASN A 25 25.74 -13.34 3.13
CA ASN A 25 26.51 -12.60 4.12
C ASN A 25 26.93 -11.24 3.54
N ASN A 26 26.09 -10.23 3.70
CA ASN A 26 26.47 -8.85 3.41
C ASN A 26 26.33 -8.01 4.68
N GLN A 27 27.47 -7.43 5.05
CA GLN A 27 27.67 -6.44 6.12
C GLN A 27 26.49 -5.45 6.16
N GLY A 28 25.83 -5.36 7.32
CA GLY A 28 24.67 -4.50 7.53
C GLY A 28 24.93 -3.05 7.15
N THR A 29 24.33 -2.63 6.04
CA THR A 29 24.16 -1.22 5.70
C THR A 29 22.68 -0.92 5.91
N LEU A 30 22.34 -0.28 7.04
CA LEU A 30 21.01 0.29 7.28
C LEU A 30 20.78 1.38 6.25
N ASP A 31 19.93 1.11 5.27
CA ASP A 31 19.56 2.10 4.26
C ASP A 31 18.56 3.10 4.85
N ALA A 32 19.09 4.21 5.36
CA ALA A 32 18.32 5.33 5.91
C ALA A 32 17.39 5.99 4.87
N SER A 33 17.50 5.67 3.57
CA SER A 33 16.56 6.15 2.55
C SER A 33 15.13 5.64 2.80
N LYS A 34 14.97 4.37 3.22
CA LYS A 34 13.65 3.73 3.40
C LYS A 34 12.70 4.46 4.36
N GLY A 35 13.22 5.08 5.42
CA GLY A 35 12.41 5.83 6.39
C GLY A 35 11.97 7.21 5.88
N VAL A 36 12.81 7.85 5.07
CA VAL A 36 12.51 9.11 4.38
C VAL A 36 11.50 8.86 3.25
N ASP A 37 11.60 7.72 2.58
CA ASP A 37 10.71 7.29 1.50
C ASP A 37 9.28 7.06 1.99
N ALA A 38 9.09 6.50 3.20
CA ALA A 38 7.75 6.28 3.77
C ALA A 38 7.02 7.59 4.15
N VAL A 39 7.74 8.59 4.67
CA VAL A 39 7.18 9.94 4.92
C VAL A 39 6.89 10.63 3.59
N GLY A 40 7.79 10.51 2.61
CA GLY A 40 7.60 10.99 1.25
C GLY A 40 6.37 10.37 0.56
N GLU A 41 6.13 9.08 0.75
CA GLU A 41 4.97 8.34 0.23
C GLU A 41 3.63 8.77 0.85
N ALA A 42 3.64 9.23 2.11
CA ALA A 42 2.45 9.73 2.78
C ALA A 42 2.09 11.15 2.31
N THR A 43 3.09 12.03 2.18
CA THR A 43 2.90 13.37 1.60
C THR A 43 2.46 13.30 0.13
N ASN A 44 3.06 12.39 -0.65
CA ASN A 44 2.68 12.13 -2.03
C ASN A 44 1.23 11.66 -2.16
N MET A 45 0.74 10.83 -1.22
CA MET A 45 -0.65 10.35 -1.26
C MET A 45 -1.68 11.45 -1.00
N LYS A 46 -1.40 12.39 -0.09
CA LYS A 46 -2.29 13.52 0.14
C LYS A 46 -2.42 14.38 -1.13
N GLU A 47 -1.30 14.72 -1.75
CA GLU A 47 -1.27 15.47 -3.01
C GLU A 47 -1.98 14.71 -4.13
N HIS A 48 -1.80 13.39 -4.19
CA HIS A 48 -2.48 12.52 -5.15
C HIS A 48 -4.01 12.54 -4.98
N ILE A 49 -4.52 12.42 -3.75
CA ILE A 49 -5.96 12.50 -3.46
C ILE A 49 -6.49 13.89 -3.84
N GLU A 50 -5.79 14.96 -3.48
CA GLU A 50 -6.20 16.32 -3.83
C GLU A 50 -6.25 16.53 -5.35
N ALA A 51 -5.23 16.06 -6.08
CA ALA A 51 -5.18 16.11 -7.53
C ALA A 51 -6.31 15.29 -8.17
N PHE A 52 -6.57 14.08 -7.67
CA PHE A 52 -7.69 13.26 -8.12
C PHE A 52 -9.02 13.98 -7.90
N LEU A 53 -9.28 14.48 -6.68
CA LEU A 53 -10.55 15.14 -6.34
C LEU A 53 -10.75 16.41 -7.18
N GLY A 54 -9.67 17.15 -7.48
CA GLY A 54 -9.69 18.25 -8.44
C GLY A 54 -10.17 17.78 -9.82
N ARG A 55 -9.55 16.73 -10.37
CA ARG A 55 -9.93 16.14 -11.67
C ARG A 55 -11.35 15.54 -11.67
N PHE A 56 -11.79 14.97 -10.56
CA PHE A 56 -13.11 14.36 -10.41
C PHE A 56 -14.23 15.42 -10.35
N LYS A 57 -13.89 16.65 -9.92
CA LYS A 57 -14.82 17.79 -9.93
C LYS A 57 -14.87 18.47 -11.31
N GLN A 58 -13.76 18.54 -12.04
CA GLN A 58 -13.65 19.23 -13.35
C GLN A 58 -14.80 18.90 -14.28
N ASP A 59 -15.36 19.88 -14.98
CA ASP A 59 -16.42 19.61 -15.96
C ASP A 59 -15.84 19.13 -17.28
N ARG A 60 -15.80 17.80 -17.46
CA ARG A 60 -15.37 17.15 -18.69
C ARG A 60 -16.54 16.38 -19.29
N ASN A 61 -16.70 16.52 -20.60
CA ASN A 61 -17.68 15.77 -21.35
C ASN A 61 -17.21 14.32 -21.53
N ASN A 62 -18.15 13.45 -21.77
CA ASN A 62 -17.94 12.08 -22.17
C ASN A 62 -17.58 12.01 -23.66
N GLU A 63 -16.43 11.41 -23.96
CA GLU A 63 -15.93 11.22 -25.33
C GLU A 63 -16.22 9.80 -25.84
N HIS A 64 -16.95 8.99 -25.05
CA HIS A 64 -17.13 7.56 -25.30
C HIS A 64 -18.57 7.19 -25.59
N GLU A 65 -18.77 6.34 -26.60
CA GLU A 65 -20.05 5.70 -26.87
C GLU A 65 -20.32 4.53 -25.91
N ALA A 66 -21.54 3.99 -25.92
CA ALA A 66 -21.97 2.93 -25.00
C ALA A 66 -21.09 1.65 -25.09
N SER A 67 -20.69 1.25 -26.30
CA SER A 67 -19.83 0.08 -26.59
C SER A 67 -18.45 0.15 -25.92
N HIS A 68 -17.96 1.35 -25.62
CA HIS A 68 -16.70 1.54 -24.88
C HIS A 68 -16.79 1.03 -23.44
N PHE A 69 -17.97 1.11 -22.83
CA PHE A 69 -18.22 0.64 -21.47
C PHE A 69 -18.67 -0.83 -21.48
N TYR A 70 -19.66 -1.14 -22.30
CA TYR A 70 -20.23 -2.46 -22.36
C TYR A 70 -20.80 -2.75 -23.74
N ASN A 71 -20.44 -3.91 -24.30
CA ASN A 71 -20.94 -4.34 -25.59
C ASN A 71 -22.17 -5.24 -25.43
N PHE A 72 -23.36 -4.68 -25.64
CA PHE A 72 -24.60 -5.45 -25.64
C PHE A 72 -24.70 -6.36 -26.86
N VAL A 73 -25.01 -7.63 -26.63
CA VAL A 73 -25.10 -8.67 -27.67
C VAL A 73 -26.54 -9.10 -27.90
N GLY A 74 -27.39 -8.98 -26.88
CA GLY A 74 -28.78 -9.39 -26.85
C GLY A 74 -29.75 -8.40 -27.50
N PRO A 75 -31.03 -8.80 -27.56
CA PRO A 75 -32.08 -7.94 -28.10
C PRO A 75 -32.33 -6.74 -27.19
N SER A 76 -33.00 -5.72 -27.73
CA SER A 76 -33.53 -4.62 -26.93
C SER A 76 -35.03 -4.79 -26.69
N ILE A 77 -35.51 -4.31 -25.55
CA ILE A 77 -36.92 -4.28 -25.17
C ILE A 77 -37.33 -2.85 -24.86
N CYS A 78 -38.62 -2.55 -24.98
CA CYS A 78 -39.15 -1.24 -24.63
C CYS A 78 -39.41 -1.12 -23.13
N ILE A 79 -38.83 -0.10 -22.51
CA ILE A 79 -39.29 0.46 -21.23
C ILE A 79 -39.93 1.81 -21.54
N HIS A 80 -41.22 1.95 -21.22
CA HIS A 80 -42.03 3.09 -21.67
C HIS A 80 -41.97 3.24 -23.20
N ARG A 81 -41.44 4.36 -23.69
CA ARG A 81 -41.27 4.67 -25.12
C ARG A 81 -39.83 4.48 -25.62
N PHE A 82 -38.94 3.95 -24.77
CA PHE A 82 -37.52 3.84 -25.08
C PHE A 82 -37.07 2.39 -25.24
N SER A 83 -36.20 2.16 -26.21
CA SER A 83 -35.59 0.85 -26.46
C SER A 83 -34.29 0.73 -25.65
N VAL A 84 -34.22 -0.26 -24.78
CA VAL A 84 -33.06 -0.53 -23.91
C VAL A 84 -32.57 -1.97 -24.08
N PRO A 85 -31.27 -2.25 -23.91
CA PRO A 85 -30.73 -3.61 -23.97
C PRO A 85 -31.33 -4.50 -22.88
N LEU A 86 -31.78 -5.70 -23.26
CA LEU A 86 -32.44 -6.64 -22.36
C LEU A 86 -31.57 -7.01 -21.15
N GLU A 87 -30.25 -7.12 -21.35
CA GLU A 87 -29.28 -7.48 -20.31
C GLU A 87 -29.24 -6.45 -19.17
N SER A 88 -29.55 -5.19 -19.46
CA SER A 88 -29.52 -4.09 -18.49
C SER A 88 -30.83 -3.89 -17.74
N VAL A 89 -31.92 -4.52 -18.21
CA VAL A 89 -33.27 -4.32 -17.66
C VAL A 89 -33.35 -4.60 -16.17
N PRO A 90 -32.78 -5.70 -15.62
CA PRO A 90 -32.84 -5.95 -14.18
C PRO A 90 -32.23 -4.82 -13.34
N LEU A 91 -31.10 -4.25 -13.79
CA LEU A 91 -30.45 -3.13 -13.11
C LEU A 91 -31.26 -1.84 -13.24
N LEU A 92 -31.72 -1.52 -14.45
CA LEU A 92 -32.52 -0.31 -14.70
C LEU A 92 -33.81 -0.32 -13.89
N GLU A 93 -34.51 -1.46 -13.84
CA GLU A 93 -35.73 -1.63 -13.06
C GLU A 93 -35.47 -1.55 -11.55
N HIS A 94 -34.36 -2.14 -11.07
CA HIS A 94 -33.96 -2.01 -9.68
C HIS A 94 -33.74 -0.54 -9.29
N LEU A 95 -33.01 0.21 -10.12
CA LEU A 95 -32.80 1.64 -9.90
C LEU A 95 -34.10 2.44 -9.98
N ARG A 96 -34.97 2.13 -10.94
CA ARG A 96 -36.28 2.78 -11.11
C ARG A 96 -37.25 2.52 -9.97
N THR A 97 -37.09 1.40 -9.27
CA THR A 97 -37.91 1.06 -8.09
C THR A 97 -37.35 1.73 -6.84
N LYS A 98 -36.02 1.81 -6.72
CA LYS A 98 -35.34 2.38 -5.56
C LYS A 98 -35.29 3.90 -5.58
N HIS A 99 -35.22 4.48 -6.78
CA HIS A 99 -35.17 5.91 -7.03
C HIS A 99 -36.42 6.30 -7.82
N ASN A 100 -36.74 7.59 -7.92
CA ASN A 100 -37.86 8.04 -8.73
C ASN A 100 -37.75 7.49 -10.17
N ASP A 101 -38.89 7.34 -10.88
CA ASP A 101 -38.89 6.83 -12.26
C ASP A 101 -38.21 7.80 -13.25
N PHE A 102 -36.87 7.76 -13.28
CA PHE A 102 -36.03 8.65 -14.07
C PHE A 102 -36.14 8.37 -15.58
N ILE A 103 -36.58 7.17 -15.96
CA ILE A 103 -36.81 6.79 -17.36
C ILE A 103 -38.15 7.37 -17.83
N GLY A 104 -39.21 7.22 -17.03
CA GLY A 104 -40.55 7.74 -17.34
C GLY A 104 -40.60 9.27 -17.35
N GLN A 105 -39.80 9.92 -16.51
CA GLN A 105 -39.67 11.38 -16.44
C GLN A 105 -38.86 11.99 -17.59
N LEU A 106 -38.18 11.17 -18.39
CA LEU A 106 -37.38 11.66 -19.51
C LEU A 106 -38.30 12.31 -20.56
N THR A 107 -38.16 13.62 -20.73
CA THR A 107 -39.02 14.44 -21.60
C THR A 107 -38.60 14.42 -23.06
N VAL A 108 -37.36 13.99 -23.36
CA VAL A 108 -36.85 13.91 -24.73
C VAL A 108 -37.50 12.76 -25.52
N GLY A 109 -37.58 12.93 -26.84
CA GLY A 109 -38.07 11.90 -27.74
C GLY A 109 -37.15 10.67 -27.81
N SER A 110 -37.66 9.54 -28.30
CA SER A 110 -36.94 8.26 -28.37
C SER A 110 -35.64 8.33 -29.19
N VAL A 111 -35.57 9.20 -30.20
CA VAL A 111 -34.35 9.42 -31.01
C VAL A 111 -33.17 9.84 -30.14
N VAL A 112 -33.40 10.68 -29.12
CA VAL A 112 -32.37 11.14 -28.18
C VAL A 112 -32.31 10.26 -26.94
N GLY A 113 -33.47 9.87 -26.41
CA GLY A 113 -33.56 9.08 -25.19
C GLY A 113 -32.98 7.67 -25.31
N ASN A 114 -33.11 7.01 -26.47
CA ASN A 114 -32.56 5.66 -26.67
C ASN A 114 -31.02 5.65 -26.52
N PRO A 115 -30.24 6.51 -27.21
CA PRO A 115 -28.80 6.63 -26.96
C PRO A 115 -28.43 6.95 -25.50
N LEU A 116 -29.16 7.86 -24.84
CA LEU A 116 -28.89 8.22 -23.44
C LEU A 116 -29.06 7.02 -22.51
N LEU A 117 -30.17 6.29 -22.64
CA LEU A 117 -30.42 5.10 -21.83
C LEU A 117 -29.47 3.95 -22.16
N ARG A 118 -29.04 3.84 -23.42
CA ARG A 118 -28.02 2.85 -23.80
C ARG A 118 -26.66 3.15 -23.16
N ILE A 119 -26.25 4.41 -23.09
CA ILE A 119 -25.03 4.82 -22.35
C ILE A 119 -25.19 4.53 -20.85
N LEU A 120 -26.33 4.90 -20.26
CA LEU A 120 -26.57 4.62 -18.83
C LEU A 120 -26.49 3.12 -18.54
N ALA A 121 -27.19 2.31 -19.34
CA ALA A 121 -27.16 0.86 -19.25
C ALA A 121 -25.73 0.35 -19.34
N ALA A 122 -24.93 0.84 -20.28
CA ALA A 122 -23.57 0.37 -20.48
C ALA A 122 -22.67 0.70 -19.29
N VAL A 123 -22.77 1.91 -18.73
CA VAL A 123 -22.04 2.31 -17.53
C VAL A 123 -22.43 1.44 -16.33
N LEU A 124 -23.73 1.14 -16.17
CA LEU A 124 -24.21 0.28 -15.09
C LEU A 124 -23.69 -1.15 -15.20
N MET A 125 -23.71 -1.73 -16.40
CA MET A 125 -23.15 -3.05 -16.65
C MET A 125 -21.64 -3.07 -16.41
N ASP A 126 -20.92 -2.05 -16.92
CA ASP A 126 -19.48 -1.93 -16.72
C ASP A 126 -19.10 -1.82 -15.24
N MET A 127 -19.89 -1.06 -14.46
CA MET A 127 -19.74 -0.99 -13.00
C MET A 127 -20.03 -2.32 -12.31
N GLN A 128 -21.06 -3.05 -12.75
CA GLN A 128 -21.39 -4.36 -12.17
C GLN A 128 -20.30 -5.41 -12.45
N GLU A 129 -19.71 -5.41 -13.64
CA GLU A 129 -18.66 -6.37 -14.02
C GLU A 129 -17.26 -5.98 -13.53
N THR A 130 -17.04 -4.71 -13.20
CA THR A 130 -15.76 -4.26 -12.66
C THR A 130 -15.54 -4.77 -11.25
N GLN A 131 -14.65 -5.74 -11.12
CA GLN A 131 -14.17 -6.19 -9.82
C GLN A 131 -13.47 -5.05 -9.08
N VAL A 132 -13.64 -4.99 -7.75
CA VAL A 132 -13.06 -3.93 -6.92
C VAL A 132 -11.53 -3.84 -7.05
N ASN A 133 -10.84 -4.96 -7.34
CA ASN A 133 -9.39 -4.99 -7.55
C ASN A 133 -8.95 -4.46 -8.93
N ALA A 134 -9.86 -4.46 -9.91
CA ALA A 134 -9.60 -4.00 -11.27
C ALA A 134 -10.08 -2.56 -11.50
N LEU A 135 -10.58 -1.89 -10.45
CA LEU A 135 -11.05 -0.52 -10.52
C LEU A 135 -9.87 0.46 -10.59
N THR A 136 -9.85 1.29 -11.63
CA THR A 136 -8.82 2.31 -11.86
C THR A 136 -9.41 3.72 -11.83
N GLU A 137 -8.56 4.72 -11.59
CA GLU A 137 -8.97 6.13 -11.66
C GLU A 137 -9.57 6.51 -13.01
N GLU A 138 -8.97 6.02 -14.09
CA GLU A 138 -9.43 6.29 -15.45
C GLU A 138 -10.87 5.81 -15.64
N ARG A 139 -11.19 4.62 -15.15
CA ARG A 139 -12.55 4.06 -15.24
C ARG A 139 -13.55 4.88 -14.42
N LEU A 140 -13.16 5.30 -13.20
CA LEU A 140 -13.97 6.21 -12.38
C LEU A 140 -14.27 7.53 -13.10
N PHE A 141 -13.27 8.11 -13.78
CA PHE A 141 -13.48 9.33 -14.55
C PHE A 141 -14.41 9.11 -15.74
N LYS A 142 -14.26 7.99 -16.47
CA LYS A 142 -15.11 7.65 -17.61
C LYS A 142 -16.58 7.49 -17.19
N TRP A 143 -16.86 6.72 -16.14
CA TRP A 143 -18.22 6.60 -15.59
C TRP A 143 -18.79 7.95 -15.17
N ARG A 144 -18.00 8.72 -14.43
CA ARG A 144 -18.41 10.05 -13.97
C ARG A 144 -18.75 10.98 -15.13
N ASN A 145 -17.92 11.04 -16.18
CA ASN A 145 -18.16 11.90 -17.33
C ASN A 145 -19.45 11.49 -18.04
N ALA A 146 -19.64 10.20 -18.31
CA ALA A 146 -20.85 9.67 -18.95
C ALA A 146 -22.11 10.03 -18.15
N VAL A 147 -22.13 9.75 -16.85
CA VAL A 147 -23.29 10.02 -15.99
C VAL A 147 -23.58 11.52 -15.87
N ARG A 148 -22.55 12.36 -15.86
CA ARG A 148 -22.72 13.81 -15.83
C ARG A 148 -23.34 14.32 -17.13
N ASP A 149 -22.92 13.81 -18.28
CA ASP A 149 -23.51 14.19 -19.56
C ASP A 149 -24.96 13.71 -19.69
N LEU A 150 -25.28 12.53 -19.17
CA LEU A 150 -26.67 12.08 -19.05
C LEU A 150 -27.51 13.03 -18.18
N HIS A 151 -26.95 13.49 -17.06
CA HIS A 151 -27.61 14.45 -16.19
C HIS A 151 -27.83 15.80 -16.89
N LYS A 152 -26.82 16.32 -17.60
CA LYS A 152 -26.93 17.55 -18.41
C LYS A 152 -27.95 17.42 -19.54
N ALA A 153 -28.09 16.22 -20.11
CA ALA A 153 -29.07 15.92 -21.13
C ALA A 153 -30.52 15.79 -20.61
N GLY A 154 -30.74 15.97 -19.31
CA GLY A 154 -32.07 15.99 -18.69
C GLY A 154 -32.52 14.65 -18.11
N LEU A 155 -31.64 13.65 -18.01
CA LEU A 155 -31.93 12.42 -17.28
C LEU A 155 -31.71 12.65 -15.78
N ASP A 156 -32.69 12.34 -14.93
CA ASP A 156 -32.55 12.50 -13.48
C ASP A 156 -31.71 11.36 -12.87
N VAL A 157 -30.39 11.43 -13.09
CA VAL A 157 -29.37 10.50 -12.56
C VAL A 157 -28.48 11.16 -11.50
N SER A 158 -29.01 12.20 -10.83
CA SER A 158 -28.32 12.89 -9.73
C SER A 158 -27.91 11.92 -8.61
N PHE A 159 -28.78 10.96 -8.28
CA PHE A 159 -28.50 9.90 -7.31
C PHE A 159 -27.30 9.04 -7.71
N PHE A 160 -27.05 8.86 -9.01
CA PHE A 160 -25.95 8.04 -9.50
C PHE A 160 -24.61 8.79 -9.42
N LEU A 161 -24.61 10.11 -9.60
CA LEU A 161 -23.45 10.95 -9.31
C LEU A 161 -23.08 10.94 -7.82
N CYS A 162 -24.07 10.91 -6.93
CA CYS A 162 -23.85 10.70 -5.50
C CYS A 162 -23.22 9.33 -5.23
N HIS A 163 -23.80 8.26 -5.81
CA HIS A 163 -23.25 6.92 -5.65
C HIS A 163 -21.80 6.79 -6.15
N LEU A 164 -21.47 7.40 -7.30
CA LEU A 164 -20.08 7.42 -7.80
C LEU A 164 -19.12 8.08 -6.83
N ARG A 165 -19.55 9.12 -6.11
CA ARG A 165 -18.73 9.74 -5.04
C ARG A 165 -18.46 8.76 -3.90
N ASP A 166 -19.46 7.95 -3.53
CA ASP A 166 -19.31 6.93 -2.50
C ASP A 166 -18.34 5.82 -2.94
N VAL A 167 -18.47 5.35 -4.20
CA VAL A 167 -17.55 4.39 -4.81
C VAL A 167 -16.11 4.92 -4.79
N VAL A 168 -15.87 6.14 -5.27
CA VAL A 168 -14.55 6.81 -5.21
C VAL A 168 -14.01 6.84 -3.79
N THR A 169 -14.82 7.27 -2.83
CA THR A 169 -14.42 7.37 -1.42
C THR A 169 -14.03 6.00 -0.85
N SER A 170 -14.81 4.97 -1.17
CA SER A 170 -14.52 3.60 -0.74
C SER A 170 -13.25 3.04 -1.38
N TRP A 171 -13.00 3.36 -2.65
CA TRP A 171 -11.81 2.94 -3.38
C TRP A 171 -10.54 3.55 -2.75
N PHE A 172 -10.52 4.86 -2.53
CA PHE A 172 -9.40 5.51 -1.82
C PHE A 172 -9.21 4.95 -0.42
N ARG A 173 -10.30 4.74 0.34
CA ARG A 173 -10.22 4.15 1.67
C ARG A 173 -9.55 2.78 1.64
N ARG A 174 -9.85 1.97 0.64
CA ARG A 174 -9.26 0.64 0.47
C ARG A 174 -7.78 0.73 0.09
N ASP A 175 -7.45 1.57 -0.88
CA ASP A 175 -6.06 1.78 -1.31
C ASP A 175 -5.19 2.23 -0.13
N MET A 176 -5.66 3.22 0.63
CA MET A 176 -4.98 3.69 1.83
C MET A 176 -4.80 2.59 2.88
N LYS A 177 -5.80 1.72 3.09
CA LYS A 177 -5.67 0.59 4.02
C LYS A 177 -4.60 -0.40 3.57
N ILE A 178 -4.51 -0.69 2.27
CA ILE A 178 -3.51 -1.61 1.72
C ILE A 178 -2.11 -1.01 1.90
N ARG A 179 -1.92 0.26 1.53
CA ARG A 179 -0.62 0.94 1.68
C ARG A 179 -0.20 1.07 3.14
N LEU A 180 -1.13 1.41 4.03
CA LEU A 180 -0.87 1.48 5.47
C LEU A 180 -0.48 0.11 6.04
N ALA A 181 -1.15 -0.97 5.62
CA ALA A 181 -0.80 -2.32 6.04
C ALA A 181 0.61 -2.70 5.60
N SER A 182 1.01 -2.32 4.37
CA SER A 182 2.39 -2.46 3.90
C SER A 182 3.35 -1.68 4.80
N ILE A 183 3.14 -0.37 5.01
CA ILE A 183 4.02 0.45 5.86
C ILE A 183 4.19 -0.15 7.26
N VAL A 184 3.10 -0.59 7.88
CA VAL A 184 3.13 -1.25 9.20
C VAL A 184 3.96 -2.53 9.16
N HIS A 185 3.78 -3.37 8.14
CA HIS A 185 4.59 -4.57 7.95
C HIS A 185 6.09 -4.25 7.87
N TRP A 186 6.46 -3.25 7.06
CA TRP A 186 7.85 -2.82 6.90
C TRP A 186 8.44 -2.26 8.20
N ILE A 187 7.66 -1.51 8.99
CA ILE A 187 8.10 -1.02 10.31
C ILE A 187 8.40 -2.20 11.24
N SER A 188 7.52 -3.20 11.30
CA SER A 188 7.75 -4.38 12.14
C SER A 188 8.99 -5.17 11.74
N GLU A 189 9.28 -5.29 10.44
CA GLU A 189 10.50 -5.94 9.95
C GLU A 189 11.75 -5.19 10.43
N LEU A 190 11.78 -3.87 10.29
CA LEU A 190 12.88 -3.03 10.78
C LEU A 190 13.05 -3.11 12.32
N GLU A 191 11.95 -3.14 13.07
CA GLU A 191 11.98 -3.30 14.53
C GLU A 191 12.61 -4.63 14.94
N THR A 192 12.32 -5.71 14.20
CA THR A 192 12.93 -7.03 14.46
C THR A 192 14.43 -7.05 14.17
N GLU A 193 14.87 -6.45 13.06
CA GLU A 193 16.30 -6.34 12.72
C GLU A 193 17.07 -5.55 13.78
N LEU A 194 16.52 -4.42 14.24
CA LEU A 194 17.11 -3.62 15.31
C LEU A 194 17.23 -4.39 16.63
N ALA A 195 16.25 -5.24 16.95
CA ALA A 195 16.30 -6.07 18.15
C ALA A 195 17.43 -7.11 18.08
N ILE A 196 17.61 -7.75 16.91
CA ILE A 196 18.69 -8.71 16.66
C ILE A 196 20.05 -8.03 16.81
N LEU A 197 20.26 -6.90 16.12
CA LEU A 197 21.54 -6.17 16.17
C LEU A 197 21.88 -5.69 17.59
N LYS A 198 20.89 -5.21 18.35
CA LYS A 198 21.11 -4.84 19.76
C LYS A 198 21.52 -6.04 20.62
N SER A 199 20.91 -7.21 20.37
CA SER A 199 21.31 -8.46 21.02
C SER A 199 22.76 -8.81 20.70
N GLU A 200 23.16 -8.79 19.42
CA GLU A 200 24.53 -9.08 19.00
C GLU A 200 25.56 -8.15 19.63
N MET A 201 25.29 -6.84 19.64
CA MET A 201 26.15 -5.86 20.31
C MET A 201 26.29 -6.14 21.82
N ALA A 202 25.20 -6.51 22.50
CA ALA A 202 25.24 -6.86 23.91
C ALA A 202 26.06 -8.14 24.16
N GLN A 203 26.04 -9.11 23.23
CA GLN A 203 26.89 -10.29 23.31
C GLN A 203 28.37 -9.96 23.12
N LEU A 204 28.70 -9.10 22.15
CA LEU A 204 30.08 -8.64 21.92
C LEU A 204 30.63 -7.82 23.09
N GLN A 205 29.78 -7.05 23.79
CA GLN A 205 30.19 -6.34 25.02
C GLN A 205 30.39 -7.30 26.20
N ARG A 206 29.60 -8.37 26.29
CA ARG A 206 29.69 -9.36 27.38
C ARG A 206 30.86 -10.34 27.16
N ASN A 207 31.16 -10.66 25.91
CA ASN A 207 32.27 -11.50 25.48
C ASN A 207 33.13 -10.70 24.48
N PRO A 208 33.95 -9.74 24.96
CA PRO A 208 34.87 -9.06 24.06
C PRO A 208 35.70 -10.14 23.36
N PRO A 209 35.89 -10.06 22.02
CA PRO A 209 36.72 -11.03 21.31
C PRO A 209 38.02 -11.14 22.09
N ASN A 210 38.35 -12.37 22.52
CA ASN A 210 39.53 -12.66 23.33
C ASN A 210 40.62 -11.73 22.84
N ALA A 211 41.01 -10.76 23.67
CA ALA A 211 42.23 -10.04 23.44
C ALA A 211 43.22 -11.14 23.12
N VAL A 212 43.81 -11.10 21.91
CA VAL A 212 44.95 -11.92 21.61
C VAL A 212 45.89 -11.63 22.76
N ILE A 213 45.92 -12.55 23.72
CA ILE A 213 47.01 -12.66 24.65
C ILE A 213 48.12 -13.01 23.68
N LEU A 214 48.79 -11.98 23.15
CA LEU A 214 50.16 -12.13 22.76
C LEU A 214 50.80 -12.68 24.01
N ASP A 215 51.05 -13.98 23.99
CA ASP A 215 51.70 -14.71 25.04
C ASP A 215 53.05 -14.01 25.25
N ASN A 216 53.06 -13.05 26.18
CA ASN A 216 54.18 -12.14 26.40
C ASN A 216 55.41 -12.89 26.95
N THR A 217 55.25 -14.17 27.27
CA THR A 217 56.29 -15.15 27.57
C THR A 217 57.37 -15.22 26.49
N ALA A 218 57.09 -14.88 25.22
CA ALA A 218 58.13 -14.83 24.18
C ALA A 218 58.87 -13.48 24.09
N ILE A 219 58.31 -12.36 24.57
CA ILE A 219 58.91 -11.02 24.43
C ILE A 219 59.75 -10.65 25.66
N HIS A 220 59.52 -11.26 26.82
CA HIS A 220 60.34 -11.02 28.02
C HIS A 220 61.79 -11.52 27.91
N GLY A 221 62.12 -12.34 26.91
CA GLY A 221 63.50 -12.77 26.64
C GLY A 221 64.33 -11.79 25.80
N LEU A 222 63.71 -10.83 25.10
CA LEU A 222 64.39 -10.09 24.02
C LEU A 222 64.55 -8.58 24.26
N LEU A 223 63.96 -8.00 25.33
CA LEU A 223 64.06 -6.55 25.55
C LEU A 223 64.32 -6.08 27.00
N GLY A 224 64.54 -6.97 27.97
CA GLY A 224 65.06 -6.57 29.29
C GLY A 224 64.23 -5.50 30.03
N ILE A 225 62.90 -5.51 29.89
CA ILE A 225 62.00 -4.54 30.56
C ILE A 225 61.39 -5.18 31.83
N PRO A 226 61.42 -4.53 33.02
CA PRO A 226 60.84 -5.09 34.24
C PRO A 226 59.31 -5.11 34.21
N ALA A 227 58.72 -6.13 34.83
CA ALA A 227 57.28 -6.38 34.88
C ALA A 227 56.48 -5.18 35.45
N MET A 228 55.47 -4.73 34.69
CA MET A 228 54.39 -3.88 35.19
C MET A 228 53.16 -4.74 35.50
N TYR A 229 52.52 -4.52 36.65
CA TYR A 229 51.25 -5.18 36.99
C TYR A 229 50.08 -4.21 36.91
N LEU A 230 48.94 -4.70 36.43
CA LEU A 230 47.67 -3.98 36.34
C LEU A 230 46.89 -4.13 37.65
N VAL A 231 46.56 -3.01 38.29
CA VAL A 231 45.49 -2.93 39.30
C VAL A 231 44.43 -1.97 38.78
N GLY A 232 43.21 -2.47 38.54
CA GLY A 232 42.01 -1.64 38.31
C GLY A 232 42.07 -0.62 37.17
N LYS A 233 42.54 -1.01 35.98
CA LYS A 233 42.63 -0.18 34.75
C LYS A 233 43.52 1.09 34.82
N VAL A 234 44.52 1.14 35.70
CA VAL A 234 45.55 2.19 35.67
C VAL A 234 46.96 1.59 35.71
N LEU A 235 47.81 1.99 34.77
CA LEU A 235 49.19 1.55 34.64
C LEU A 235 50.08 2.36 35.61
N ARG A 236 50.70 1.74 36.62
CA ARG A 236 51.65 2.42 37.54
C ARG A 236 52.98 1.65 37.66
N PRO A 237 54.14 2.33 37.63
CA PRO A 237 55.45 1.69 37.88
C PRO A 237 55.66 1.38 39.38
N PRO A 238 56.48 0.38 39.72
CA PRO A 238 56.76 -0.01 41.12
C PRO A 238 57.58 1.07 41.86
N LEU A 239 57.11 1.45 43.05
CA LEU A 239 57.57 2.57 43.89
C LEU A 239 58.94 2.36 44.59
N VAL A 240 59.90 1.64 44.00
CA VAL A 240 61.20 1.35 44.66
C VAL A 240 62.40 2.10 44.06
N LEU A 241 62.20 2.98 43.07
CA LEU A 241 63.30 3.72 42.42
C LEU A 241 63.35 5.23 42.68
N TYR A 242 62.45 5.79 43.49
CA TYR A 242 62.40 7.25 43.71
C TYR A 242 63.22 7.80 44.89
N LEU A 243 64.00 6.97 45.59
CA LEU A 243 64.83 7.41 46.72
C LEU A 243 66.35 7.33 46.49
N ARG A 244 66.83 7.12 45.25
CA ARG A 244 68.28 7.00 44.99
C ARG A 244 68.85 7.81 43.82
N LEU A 245 68.14 8.79 43.27
CA LEU A 245 68.67 9.66 42.20
C LEU A 245 68.44 11.17 42.41
N THR A 246 68.18 11.61 43.64
CA THR A 246 68.18 13.04 44.02
C THR A 246 69.52 13.50 44.64
N LEU A 247 70.60 12.73 44.49
CA LEU A 247 71.92 13.02 45.11
C LEU A 247 73.15 12.75 44.21
N ALA A 248 73.06 12.86 42.88
CA ALA A 248 74.27 12.89 42.06
C ALA A 248 74.08 13.71 40.77
N PHE A 249 74.93 14.73 40.60
CA PHE A 249 75.10 15.69 39.50
C PHE A 249 74.10 16.87 39.44
N ASP A 250 74.35 18.13 39.82
CA ASP A 250 75.52 18.93 40.27
C ASP A 250 76.92 18.31 40.16
N SER A 251 77.51 18.39 38.96
CA SER A 251 78.78 19.06 38.67
C SER A 251 79.16 18.93 37.19
#